data_AF-A0A5C7Q0F3-F1
#
_entry.id   AF-A0A5C7Q0F3-F1
#
_cell.length_a   1.000
_cell.length_b   1.000
_cell.length_c   1.000
_cell.angle_alpha   90.00
_cell.angle_beta   90.00
_cell.angle_gamma   90.00
#
_symmetry.space_group_name_H-M   'P 1'
#
loop_
_entity.id
_entity.type
_entity.pdbx_description
1 polymer ?
#
loop_
_entity_poly.entity_id
_entity_poly.type
_entity_poly.pdbx_seq_one_letter_code
_entity_poly.pdbx_strand_id
1 'polypeptide(L)'
;MIVLFAIIGGLLNRLRGGLFSNIARRIGWTWAGKQRTTTMRLIWAVPTGMFVWWLTGSEAWLAPLLVVSMFAGYALLGHGGHMVFNVDEWVKQWKTNANLTEITTEIWLPALFGGRPQPGWTIARVTLFHVLGMGFIGLLRSTIFMLPLLLSGTHFYGSLVLALSGSLLGLLYWLGWSIRDGETSEVIVGAFYWSTFYIVLGT
;
A
#
# COMPACT_ATOMS: atom_id res chain seq x y z
N MET A 1 -15.36 -4.77 -18.58
CA MET A 1 -15.28 -4.94 -17.11
C MET A 1 -13.96 -4.46 -16.52
N ILE A 2 -12.78 -4.87 -17.04
CA ILE A 2 -11.45 -4.43 -16.54
C ILE A 2 -11.34 -2.91 -16.37
N VAL A 3 -11.70 -2.13 -17.40
CA VAL A 3 -11.62 -0.65 -17.37
C VAL A 3 -12.46 -0.05 -16.23
N LEU A 4 -13.64 -0.62 -15.96
CA LEU A 4 -14.50 -0.14 -14.88
C LEU A 4 -13.85 -0.36 -13.50
N PHE A 5 -13.30 -1.56 -13.26
CA PHE A 5 -12.59 -1.84 -12.01
C PHE A 5 -11.32 -1.01 -11.86
N ALA A 6 -10.62 -0.71 -12.96
CA ALA A 6 -9.49 0.22 -12.97
C ALA A 6 -9.91 1.62 -12.49
N ILE A 7 -11.02 2.15 -13.02
CA ILE A 7 -11.55 3.47 -12.63
C ILE A 7 -11.92 3.47 -11.14
N ILE A 8 -12.66 2.46 -10.68
CA ILE A 8 -13.09 2.34 -9.27
C ILE A 8 -11.87 2.26 -8.34
N GLY A 9 -10.90 1.40 -8.67
CA GLY A 9 -9.66 1.25 -7.91
C GLY A 9 -8.87 2.56 -7.81
N GLY A 10 -8.75 3.29 -8.92
CA GLY A 10 -8.07 4.59 -8.94
C GLY A 10 -8.76 5.63 -8.06
N LEU A 11 -10.09 5.73 -8.14
CA LEU A 11 -10.88 6.64 -7.31
C LEU A 11 -10.78 6.31 -5.81
N LEU A 12 -10.91 5.03 -5.45
CA LEU A 12 -10.81 4.57 -4.06
C LEU A 12 -9.41 4.84 -3.48
N ASN A 13 -8.35 4.64 -4.27
CA ASN A 13 -6.99 4.85 -3.78
C ASN A 13 -6.70 6.34 -3.60
N ARG A 14 -7.29 7.19 -4.45
CA ARG A 14 -7.24 8.65 -4.31
C ARG A 14 -8.03 9.15 -3.11
N LEU A 15 -9.21 8.57 -2.85
CA LEU A 15 -10.00 8.84 -1.64
C LEU A 15 -9.19 8.54 -0.38
N ARG A 16 -8.55 7.37 -0.34
CA ARG A 16 -7.62 6.96 0.73
C ARG A 16 -6.42 7.89 0.86
N GLY A 17 -5.84 8.31 -0.26
CA GLY A 17 -4.59 9.07 -0.34
C GLY A 17 -4.67 10.53 0.10
N GLY A 18 -5.86 11.12 0.18
CA GLY A 18 -6.02 12.44 0.77
C GLY A 18 -7.26 13.20 0.33
N LEU A 19 -7.91 12.79 -0.76
CA LEU A 19 -9.13 13.44 -1.24
C LEU A 19 -10.22 13.45 -0.17
N PHE A 20 -10.44 12.32 0.52
CA PHE A 20 -11.42 12.29 1.62
C PHE A 20 -11.08 13.29 2.71
N SER A 21 -9.80 13.44 3.03
CA SER A 21 -9.36 14.35 4.10
C SER A 21 -9.54 15.82 3.72
N ASN A 22 -9.32 16.15 2.45
CA ASN A 22 -9.57 17.47 1.91
C ASN A 22 -11.07 17.80 1.92
N ILE A 23 -11.91 16.83 1.56
CA ILE A 23 -13.38 16.96 1.61
C ILE A 23 -13.85 17.11 3.06
N ALA A 24 -13.43 16.21 3.96
CA ALA A 24 -13.80 16.21 5.37
C ALA A 24 -13.47 17.54 6.06
N ARG A 25 -12.32 18.15 5.73
CA ARG A 25 -11.93 19.47 6.22
C ARG A 25 -12.85 20.58 5.71
N ARG A 26 -13.23 20.54 4.42
CA ARG A 26 -14.12 21.53 3.80
C ARG A 26 -15.53 21.49 4.39
N ILE A 27 -16.02 20.33 4.82
CA ILE A 27 -17.36 20.16 5.39
C ILE A 27 -17.38 20.22 6.94
N GLY A 28 -16.27 20.59 7.57
CA GLY A 28 -16.20 20.74 9.04
C GLY A 28 -16.25 19.43 9.83
N TRP A 29 -15.96 18.29 9.21
CA TRP A 29 -16.02 16.99 9.90
C TRP A 29 -14.80 16.78 10.82
N THR A 30 -14.99 17.03 12.12
CA THR A 30 -13.95 17.06 13.17
C THR A 30 -13.37 15.68 13.55
N TRP A 31 -14.09 14.58 13.29
CA TRP A 31 -13.59 13.21 13.51
C TRP A 31 -12.37 12.85 12.66
N ALA A 32 -12.12 13.59 11.57
CA ALA A 32 -10.99 13.38 10.66
C ALA A 32 -9.61 13.75 11.24
N GLY A 33 -9.52 14.27 12.46
CA GLY A 33 -8.26 14.68 13.09
C GLY A 33 -7.46 13.56 13.78
N LYS A 34 -8.10 12.76 14.64
CA LYS A 34 -7.41 11.76 15.48
C LYS A 34 -7.45 10.32 14.94
N GLN A 35 -8.47 9.93 14.19
CA GLN A 35 -8.62 8.57 13.64
C GLN A 35 -8.41 8.47 12.12
N ARG A 36 -7.90 9.55 11.51
CA ARG A 36 -7.77 9.72 10.05
C ARG A 36 -7.17 8.52 9.33
N THR A 37 -6.02 8.06 9.81
CA THR A 37 -5.26 6.97 9.20
C THR A 37 -6.04 5.66 9.25
N THR A 38 -6.66 5.36 10.39
CA THR A 38 -7.50 4.17 10.58
C THR A 38 -8.73 4.22 9.68
N THR A 39 -9.41 5.36 9.59
CA THR A 39 -10.55 5.53 8.69
C THR A 39 -10.17 5.37 7.22
N MET A 40 -9.04 5.93 6.78
CA MET A 40 -8.58 5.77 5.39
C MET A 40 -8.27 4.30 5.08
N ARG A 41 -7.64 3.58 6.02
CA ARG A 41 -7.36 2.16 5.89
C ARG A 41 -8.65 1.35 5.73
N LEU A 42 -9.71 1.67 6.48
CA LEU A 42 -11.02 1.02 6.34
C LEU A 42 -11.71 1.33 5.01
N ILE A 43 -11.71 2.60 4.57
CA ILE A 43 -12.26 3.03 3.28
C ILE A 43 -11.65 2.25 2.11
N TRP A 44 -10.40 1.82 2.26
CA TRP A 44 -9.73 0.99 1.26
C TRP A 44 -9.94 -0.51 1.49
N ALA A 45 -9.80 -0.98 2.73
CA ALA A 45 -9.81 -2.40 3.07
C ALA A 45 -11.16 -3.07 2.83
N VAL A 46 -12.26 -2.41 3.21
CA VAL A 46 -13.62 -2.95 3.05
C VAL A 46 -13.95 -3.20 1.57
N PRO A 47 -13.95 -2.20 0.68
CA PRO A 47 -14.31 -2.44 -0.71
C PRO A 47 -13.32 -3.37 -1.42
N THR A 48 -12.02 -3.31 -1.09
CA THR A 48 -11.03 -4.19 -1.72
C THR A 48 -11.20 -5.65 -1.29
N GLY A 49 -11.40 -5.92 0.01
CA GLY A 49 -11.65 -7.27 0.51
C GLY A 49 -12.94 -7.86 -0.03
N MET A 50 -14.02 -7.07 -0.06
CA MET A 50 -15.30 -7.49 -0.65
C MET A 50 -15.21 -7.73 -2.15
N PHE A 51 -14.46 -6.90 -2.87
CA PHE A 51 -14.23 -7.08 -4.31
C PHE A 51 -13.48 -8.38 -4.60
N VAL A 52 -12.40 -8.66 -3.86
CA VAL A 52 -11.65 -9.92 -4.03
C VAL A 52 -12.52 -11.13 -3.68
N TRP A 53 -13.28 -11.09 -2.57
CA TRP A 53 -14.23 -12.15 -2.22
C TRP A 53 -15.26 -12.41 -3.33
N TRP A 54 -15.81 -11.34 -3.92
CA TRP A 54 -16.76 -11.44 -5.02
C TRP A 54 -16.13 -12.05 -6.27
N LEU A 55 -14.89 -11.66 -6.61
CA LEU A 55 -14.17 -12.21 -7.76
C LEU A 55 -13.91 -13.71 -7.62
N THR A 56 -13.54 -14.16 -6.43
CA THR A 56 -13.15 -15.54 -6.17
C THR A 56 -14.33 -16.48 -5.90
N GLY A 57 -15.57 -15.98 -5.95
CA GLY A 57 -16.78 -16.79 -5.71
C GLY A 57 -16.75 -17.59 -4.40
N SER A 58 -16.03 -17.08 -3.39
CA SER A 58 -15.64 -17.88 -2.23
C SER A 58 -16.71 -17.93 -1.13
N GLU A 59 -16.54 -18.83 -0.16
CA GLU A 59 -17.44 -18.94 0.97
C GLU A 59 -17.56 -17.64 1.77
N ALA A 60 -18.74 -17.37 2.33
CA ALA A 60 -19.07 -16.08 2.95
C ALA A 60 -18.15 -15.72 4.14
N TRP A 61 -17.57 -16.71 4.83
CA TRP A 61 -16.65 -16.46 5.95
C TRP A 61 -15.29 -15.91 5.51
N LEU A 62 -14.92 -16.05 4.23
CA LEU A 62 -13.68 -15.46 3.70
C LEU A 62 -13.77 -13.95 3.50
N ALA A 63 -14.97 -13.40 3.30
CA ALA A 63 -15.19 -11.97 3.14
C ALA A 63 -14.65 -11.14 4.33
N PRO A 64 -15.04 -11.39 5.60
CA PRO A 64 -14.49 -10.65 6.73
C PRO A 64 -12.98 -10.87 6.91
N LEU A 65 -12.44 -12.05 6.60
CA LEU A 65 -11.00 -12.30 6.69
C LEU A 65 -10.19 -11.52 5.65
N LEU A 66 -10.71 -11.40 4.42
CA LEU A 66 -10.11 -10.58 3.37
C LEU A 66 -10.10 -9.10 3.75
N VAL A 67 -11.19 -8.60 4.35
CA VAL A 67 -11.25 -7.22 4.85
C VAL A 67 -10.25 -7.00 6.00
N VAL A 68 -10.23 -7.89 6.98
CA VAL A 68 -9.33 -7.78 8.15
C VAL A 68 -7.87 -7.90 7.73
N SER A 69 -7.53 -8.84 6.85
CA SER A 69 -6.16 -9.00 6.35
C SER A 69 -5.70 -7.79 5.52
N MET A 70 -6.56 -7.24 4.65
CA MET A 70 -6.25 -6.01 3.93
C MET A 70 -5.99 -4.85 4.89
N PHE A 71 -6.86 -4.69 5.89
CA PHE A 71 -6.69 -3.67 6.92
C PHE A 71 -5.38 -3.88 7.71
N ALA A 72 -5.11 -5.11 8.14
CA ALA A 72 -3.90 -5.48 8.89
C ALA A 72 -2.63 -5.20 8.09
N GLY A 73 -2.61 -5.50 6.78
CA GLY A 73 -1.51 -5.18 5.89
C GLY A 73 -1.15 -3.69 5.92
N TYR A 74 -2.14 -2.80 5.91
CA TYR A 74 -1.89 -1.36 6.03
C TYR A 74 -1.65 -0.88 7.46
N ALA A 75 -2.21 -1.57 8.46
CA ALA A 75 -2.08 -1.21 9.86
C ALA A 75 -0.68 -1.52 10.41
N LEU A 76 -0.18 -2.72 10.10
CA LEU A 76 1.08 -3.26 10.58
C LEU A 76 2.28 -2.74 9.79
N LEU A 77 2.11 -2.57 8.48
CA LEU A 77 3.17 -2.11 7.59
C LEU A 77 2.85 -0.65 7.25
N GLY A 78 3.58 0.27 7.87
CA GLY A 78 3.44 1.71 7.67
C GLY A 78 3.74 2.15 6.22
N HIS A 79 3.42 3.41 5.90
CA HIS A 79 3.87 4.06 4.65
C HIS A 79 5.13 4.93 4.88
N GLY A 80 5.69 4.95 6.09
CA GLY A 80 6.67 5.94 6.55
C GLY A 80 8.12 5.60 6.19
N GLY A 81 8.93 6.61 5.87
CA GLY A 81 10.34 6.51 5.49
C GLY A 81 10.57 6.12 4.02
N HIS A 82 9.87 5.09 3.52
CA HIS A 82 10.13 4.54 2.17
C HIS A 82 9.73 5.41 0.99
N MET A 83 8.91 6.43 1.24
CA MET A 83 8.51 7.37 0.20
C MET A 83 9.64 8.34 -0.13
N VAL A 84 10.62 8.53 0.74
CA VAL A 84 11.51 9.68 0.63
C VAL A 84 12.51 9.57 -0.54
N PHE A 85 12.65 10.62 -1.35
CA PHE A 85 13.41 10.52 -2.61
C PHE A 85 14.88 10.87 -2.51
N ASN A 86 15.22 11.70 -1.53
CA ASN A 86 16.57 12.18 -1.34
C ASN A 86 16.89 12.27 0.15
N VAL A 87 18.17 12.39 0.46
CA VAL A 87 18.62 12.46 1.84
C VAL A 87 18.02 13.67 2.57
N ASP A 88 17.81 14.79 1.89
CA ASP A 88 17.32 16.02 2.51
C ASP A 88 15.88 15.90 3.00
N GLU A 89 15.02 15.29 2.19
CA GLU A 89 13.66 14.93 2.57
C GLU A 89 13.66 13.87 3.68
N TRP A 90 14.62 12.94 3.66
CA TRP A 90 14.69 11.87 4.66
C TRP A 90 15.02 12.48 6.01
N VAL A 91 16.03 13.34 6.04
CA VAL A 91 16.44 14.13 7.21
C VAL A 91 15.30 15.05 7.65
N LYS A 92 14.53 15.64 6.74
CA LYS A 92 13.38 16.50 7.05
C LYS A 92 12.22 15.73 7.67
N GLN A 93 11.81 14.60 7.08
CA GLN A 93 10.77 13.72 7.62
C GLN A 93 11.20 13.12 8.96
N TRP A 94 12.46 12.73 9.09
CA TRP A 94 13.04 12.22 10.32
C TRP A 94 12.96 13.23 11.48
N LYS A 95 13.41 14.47 11.22
CA LYS A 95 13.40 15.55 12.23
C LYS A 95 11.99 15.94 12.66
N THR A 96 10.98 15.70 11.81
CA THR A 96 9.59 16.10 12.07
C THR A 96 8.70 14.95 12.56
N ASN A 97 9.02 13.70 12.24
CA ASN A 97 8.25 12.51 12.62
C ASN A 97 9.16 11.42 13.21
N ALA A 98 9.70 11.69 14.40
CA ALA A 98 10.48 10.70 15.17
C ALA A 98 9.63 9.55 15.77
N ASN A 99 8.38 9.37 15.32
CA ASN A 99 7.53 8.24 15.70
C ASN A 99 7.76 7.08 14.73
N LEU A 100 8.81 6.35 15.07
CA LEU A 100 9.43 5.24 14.36
C LEU A 100 8.70 3.95 14.70
N THR A 101 7.77 3.54 13.86
CA THR A 101 6.94 2.36 14.15
C THR A 101 7.10 1.23 13.15
N GLU A 102 8.08 1.27 12.24
CA GLU A 102 8.20 0.24 11.19
C GLU A 102 9.55 -0.49 11.18
N ILE A 103 9.49 -1.79 11.47
CA ILE A 103 10.66 -2.68 11.55
C ILE A 103 11.47 -2.72 10.24
N THR A 104 10.80 -2.68 9.09
CA THR A 104 11.45 -2.80 7.78
C THR A 104 12.45 -1.69 7.52
N THR A 105 12.05 -0.41 7.68
CA THR A 105 12.93 0.74 7.42
C THR A 105 13.74 1.20 8.61
N GLU A 106 13.37 0.79 9.81
CA GLU A 106 14.06 1.26 11.01
C GLU A 106 15.10 0.28 11.52
N ILE A 107 14.96 -1.00 11.21
CA ILE A 107 15.80 -2.05 11.78
C ILE A 107 16.44 -2.88 10.67
N TRP A 108 15.63 -3.57 9.86
CA TRP A 108 16.14 -4.56 8.92
C TRP A 108 16.95 -3.93 7.77
N LEU A 109 16.35 -2.99 7.06
CA LEU A 109 16.98 -2.40 5.88
C LEU A 109 18.19 -1.52 6.24
N PRO A 110 18.17 -0.69 7.30
CA PRO A 110 19.37 0.01 7.76
C PRO A 110 20.52 -0.93 8.14
N ALA A 111 20.23 -2.07 8.78
CA ALA A 111 21.27 -3.04 9.14
C ALA A 111 22.00 -3.57 7.89
N LEU A 112 21.27 -3.83 6.80
CA LEU A 112 21.86 -4.27 5.52
C LEU A 112 22.72 -3.19 4.84
N PHE A 113 22.40 -1.92 5.06
CA PHE A 113 23.09 -0.79 4.43
C PHE A 113 24.08 -0.09 5.36
N GLY A 114 24.38 -0.63 6.54
CA GLY A 114 25.31 -0.01 7.50
C GLY A 114 24.79 1.31 8.10
N GLY A 115 23.46 1.49 8.13
CA GLY A 115 22.79 2.66 8.67
C GLY A 115 21.64 3.14 7.79
N ARG A 116 21.02 4.24 8.22
CA ARG A 116 19.97 4.95 7.46
C ARG A 116 20.59 5.80 6.34
N PRO A 117 19.79 6.26 5.36
CA PRO A 117 20.24 7.25 4.39
C PRO A 117 20.90 8.47 5.06
N GLN A 118 22.10 8.83 4.60
CA GLN A 118 22.92 9.91 5.15
C GLN A 118 23.46 10.82 4.04
N PRO A 119 23.86 12.08 4.33
CA PRO A 119 24.30 13.04 3.31
C PRO A 119 25.47 12.56 2.45
N GLY A 120 26.28 11.62 2.93
CA GLY A 120 27.38 11.01 2.17
C GLY A 120 26.98 9.83 1.28
N TRP A 121 25.72 9.39 1.26
CA TRP A 121 25.29 8.31 0.37
C TRP A 121 25.13 8.79 -1.07
N THR A 122 25.58 7.98 -2.02
CA THR A 122 25.33 8.23 -3.44
C THR A 122 23.84 8.08 -3.75
N ILE A 123 23.36 8.76 -4.80
CA ILE A 123 21.98 8.64 -5.30
C ILE A 123 21.63 7.17 -5.54
N ALA A 124 22.52 6.40 -6.19
CA ALA A 124 22.31 4.99 -6.46
C ALA A 124 22.07 4.15 -5.17
N ARG A 125 22.82 4.43 -4.10
CA ARG A 125 22.65 3.74 -2.80
C ARG A 125 21.31 4.09 -2.16
N VAL A 126 20.94 5.36 -2.20
CA VAL A 126 19.63 5.84 -1.70
C VAL A 126 18.49 5.22 -2.52
N THR A 127 18.60 5.20 -3.85
CA THR A 127 17.62 4.56 -4.73
C THR A 127 17.48 3.07 -4.43
N LEU A 128 18.58 2.33 -4.28
CA LEU A 128 18.53 0.90 -3.98
C LEU A 128 17.87 0.62 -2.63
N PHE A 129 18.14 1.44 -1.61
CA PHE A 129 17.47 1.36 -0.32
C PHE A 129 15.95 1.48 -0.49
N HIS A 130 15.47 2.50 -1.20
CA HIS A 130 14.03 2.70 -1.41
C HIS A 130 13.37 1.60 -2.24
N VAL A 131 14.03 1.14 -3.32
CA VAL A 131 13.55 0.03 -4.15
C VAL A 131 13.37 -1.22 -3.31
N LEU A 132 14.35 -1.59 -2.49
CA LEU A 132 14.26 -2.78 -1.65
C LEU A 132 13.20 -2.63 -0.55
N GLY A 133 13.14 -1.48 0.11
CA GLY A 133 12.12 -1.21 1.15
C GLY A 133 10.70 -1.27 0.59
N MET A 134 10.43 -0.56 -0.50
CA MET A 134 9.11 -0.51 -1.13
C MET A 134 8.70 -1.84 -1.75
N GLY A 135 9.63 -2.54 -2.39
CA GLY A 135 9.39 -3.87 -2.94
C GLY A 135 9.09 -4.91 -1.85
N PHE A 136 9.80 -4.85 -0.73
CA PHE A 136 9.55 -5.79 0.38
C PHE A 136 8.23 -5.51 1.10
N ILE A 137 7.87 -4.25 1.33
CA ILE A 137 6.58 -3.90 1.96
C ILE A 137 5.42 -4.22 1.04
N GLY A 138 5.57 -3.94 -0.25
CA GLY A 138 4.59 -4.33 -1.25
C GLY A 138 4.32 -5.84 -1.20
N LEU A 139 5.37 -6.65 -1.16
CA LEU A 139 5.28 -8.11 -1.00
C LEU A 139 4.54 -8.49 0.28
N LEU A 140 4.98 -7.98 1.44
CA LEU A 140 4.37 -8.33 2.71
C LEU A 140 2.90 -7.93 2.79
N ARG A 141 2.55 -6.72 2.32
CA ARG A 141 1.15 -6.25 2.29
C ARG A 141 0.27 -7.16 1.44
N SER A 142 0.71 -7.47 0.22
CA SER A 142 -0.04 -8.36 -0.67
C SER A 142 -0.11 -9.77 -0.11
N THR A 143 0.96 -10.27 0.52
CA THR A 143 0.99 -11.59 1.14
C THR A 143 0.00 -11.67 2.31
N ILE A 144 0.00 -10.68 3.21
CA ILE A 144 -0.96 -10.61 4.33
C ILE A 144 -2.38 -10.60 3.77
N PHE A 145 -2.67 -9.77 2.76
CA PHE A 145 -4.00 -9.67 2.17
C PHE A 145 -4.46 -10.97 1.49
N MET A 146 -3.56 -11.65 0.76
CA MET A 146 -3.87 -12.90 0.06
C MET A 146 -3.87 -14.13 0.97
N LEU A 147 -3.41 -14.01 2.22
CA LEU A 147 -3.25 -15.11 3.16
C LEU A 147 -4.53 -15.94 3.38
N PRO A 148 -5.74 -15.35 3.53
CA PRO A 148 -6.96 -16.14 3.69
C PRO A 148 -7.25 -17.06 2.49
N LEU A 149 -6.97 -16.60 1.27
CA LEU A 149 -7.16 -17.40 0.05
C LEU A 149 -6.09 -18.49 -0.07
N LEU A 150 -4.83 -18.14 0.23
CA LEU A 150 -3.72 -19.11 0.25
C LEU A 150 -3.97 -20.24 1.25
N LEU A 151 -4.45 -19.92 2.46
CA LEU A 151 -4.69 -20.91 3.52
C LEU A 151 -5.96 -21.74 3.29
N SER A 152 -7.00 -21.15 2.68
CA SER A 152 -8.20 -21.91 2.31
C SER A 152 -8.02 -22.77 1.07
N GLY A 153 -6.91 -22.60 0.33
CA GLY A 153 -6.67 -23.24 -0.97
C GLY A 153 -7.51 -22.67 -2.12
N THR A 154 -8.38 -21.71 -1.85
CA THR A 154 -9.26 -21.09 -2.84
C THR A 154 -8.45 -20.16 -3.74
N HIS A 155 -8.47 -20.40 -5.06
CA HIS A 155 -7.67 -19.64 -6.04
C HIS A 155 -6.16 -19.57 -5.71
N PHE A 156 -5.59 -20.64 -5.11
CA PHE A 156 -4.21 -20.67 -4.59
C PHE A 156 -3.17 -20.03 -5.53
N TYR A 157 -3.10 -20.45 -6.79
CA TYR A 157 -2.12 -19.93 -7.75
C TYR A 157 -2.35 -18.45 -8.06
N GLY A 158 -3.60 -18.01 -8.22
CA GLY A 158 -3.92 -16.60 -8.45
C GLY A 158 -3.53 -15.75 -7.24
N SER A 159 -3.83 -16.21 -6.03
CA SER A 159 -3.45 -15.56 -4.78
C SER A 159 -1.93 -15.51 -4.58
N LEU A 160 -1.20 -16.55 -4.99
CA LEU A 160 0.26 -16.57 -4.94
C LEU A 160 0.86 -15.56 -5.93
N VAL A 161 0.36 -15.50 -7.16
CA VAL A 161 0.78 -14.49 -8.15
C VAL A 161 0.53 -13.09 -7.62
N LEU A 162 -0.64 -12.84 -7.01
CA LEU A 162 -0.96 -11.54 -6.43
C LEU A 162 -0.09 -11.19 -5.22
N ALA A 163 0.20 -12.15 -4.34
CA ALA A 163 1.12 -11.96 -3.22
C ALA A 163 2.51 -11.51 -3.73
N LEU A 164 3.07 -12.25 -4.69
CA LEU A 164 4.39 -11.96 -5.28
C LEU A 164 4.41 -10.64 -6.07
N SER A 165 3.32 -10.33 -6.80
CA SER A 165 3.18 -9.07 -7.54
C SER A 165 3.23 -7.84 -6.62
N GLY A 166 2.99 -8.03 -5.32
CA GLY A 166 3.14 -6.99 -4.29
C GLY A 166 4.45 -6.23 -4.40
N SER A 167 5.57 -6.89 -4.70
CA SER A 167 6.85 -6.19 -4.87
C SER A 167 6.82 -5.17 -5.99
N LEU A 168 6.31 -5.54 -7.16
CA LEU A 168 6.19 -4.63 -8.28
C LEU A 168 5.22 -3.48 -7.98
N LEU A 169 4.12 -3.78 -7.29
CA LEU A 169 3.13 -2.79 -6.89
C LEU A 169 3.69 -1.75 -5.91
N GLY A 170 4.53 -2.19 -4.96
CA GLY A 170 5.26 -1.29 -4.08
C GLY A 170 6.18 -0.35 -4.84
N LEU A 171 6.92 -0.88 -5.82
CA LEU A 171 7.80 -0.09 -6.69
C LEU A 171 7.03 0.89 -7.57
N LEU A 172 5.92 0.48 -8.17
CA LEU A 172 5.07 1.35 -8.99
C LEU A 172 4.49 2.50 -8.16
N TYR A 173 4.11 2.25 -6.91
CA TYR A 173 3.66 3.29 -6.00
C TYR A 173 4.76 4.30 -5.69
N TRP A 174 5.97 3.82 -5.42
CA TRP A 174 7.13 4.68 -5.19
C TRP A 174 7.54 5.49 -6.43
N LEU A 175 7.61 4.86 -7.60
CA LEU A 175 7.91 5.53 -8.87
C LEU A 175 6.85 6.57 -9.24
N GLY A 176 5.58 6.25 -9.01
CA GLY A 176 4.51 7.21 -9.25
C GLY A 176 4.64 8.43 -8.35
N TRP A 177 5.00 8.24 -7.08
CA TRP A 177 5.29 9.34 -6.15
C TRP A 177 6.49 10.15 -6.65
N SER A 178 7.54 9.52 -7.20
CA SER A 178 8.79 10.19 -7.61
C SER A 178 8.68 11.05 -8.86
N ILE A 179 7.74 10.71 -9.75
CA ILE A 179 7.57 11.40 -11.02
C ILE A 179 6.53 12.54 -10.92
N ARG A 180 5.52 12.42 -10.05
CA ARG A 180 4.46 13.42 -9.86
C ARG A 180 4.04 13.49 -8.40
N ASP A 181 3.67 14.70 -7.94
CA ASP A 181 2.96 14.91 -6.68
C ASP A 181 1.92 13.80 -6.50
N GLY A 182 2.01 13.07 -5.38
CA GLY A 182 1.49 11.70 -5.21
C GLY A 182 0.04 11.40 -5.63
N GLU A 183 -0.77 12.41 -5.92
CA GLU A 183 -2.16 12.29 -6.37
C GLU A 183 -2.32 11.47 -7.66
N THR A 184 -1.46 11.68 -8.66
CA THR A 184 -1.54 10.92 -9.93
C THR A 184 -1.11 9.48 -9.72
N SER A 185 -0.10 9.27 -8.87
CA SER A 185 0.40 7.93 -8.51
C SER A 185 -0.66 7.08 -7.82
N GLU A 186 -1.45 7.69 -6.94
CA GLU A 186 -2.54 7.02 -6.23
C GLU A 186 -3.57 6.47 -7.21
N VAL A 187 -3.99 7.26 -8.19
CA VAL A 187 -4.97 6.84 -9.20
C VAL A 187 -4.42 5.68 -10.04
N ILE A 188 -3.19 5.81 -10.56
CA ILE A 188 -2.58 4.78 -11.42
C ILE A 188 -2.41 3.47 -10.66
N VAL A 189 -1.88 3.52 -9.44
CA VAL A 189 -1.65 2.32 -8.62
C VAL A 189 -2.96 1.67 -8.24
N GLY A 190 -3.98 2.46 -7.88
CA GLY A 190 -5.31 1.93 -7.57
C GLY A 190 -5.94 1.23 -8.77
N ALA A 191 -5.83 1.85 -9.95
CA ALA A 191 -6.31 1.30 -11.20
C ALA A 191 -5.60 -0.01 -11.57
N PHE A 192 -4.28 -0.03 -11.43
CA PHE A 192 -3.47 -1.21 -11.71
C PHE A 192 -3.79 -2.37 -10.74
N TYR A 193 -3.91 -2.09 -9.43
CA TYR A 193 -4.27 -3.08 -8.42
C TYR A 193 -5.60 -3.78 -8.74
N TRP A 194 -6.66 -3.01 -8.95
CA TRP A 194 -8.00 -3.56 -9.14
C TRP A 194 -8.13 -4.28 -10.49
N SER A 195 -7.46 -3.78 -11.53
CA SER A 195 -7.38 -4.48 -12.82
C SER A 195 -6.66 -5.82 -12.69
N THR A 196 -5.56 -5.86 -11.93
CA THR A 196 -4.77 -7.08 -11.72
C THR A 196 -5.57 -8.12 -10.94
N PHE A 197 -6.31 -7.71 -9.90
CA PHE A 197 -7.21 -8.63 -9.19
C PHE A 197 -8.26 -9.24 -10.13
N TYR A 198 -8.91 -8.42 -10.96
CA TYR A 198 -9.88 -8.92 -11.92
C TYR A 198 -9.26 -9.90 -12.93
N ILE A 199 -8.08 -9.58 -13.46
CA ILE A 199 -7.40 -10.43 -14.46
C ILE A 199 -6.95 -11.76 -13.85
N VAL A 200 -6.46 -11.75 -12.60
CA VAL A 200 -5.85 -12.94 -11.98
C VAL A 200 -6.87 -13.82 -11.24
N LEU A 201 -7.95 -13.23 -10.72
CA LEU A 201 -8.95 -13.96 -9.90
C LEU A 201 -10.33 -14.04 -10.56
N GLY A 202 -10.65 -13.15 -11.50
CA GLY A 202 -11.97 -13.07 -12.15
C GLY A 202 -12.10 -13.93 -13.42
N THR A 203 -11.11 -14.75 -13.73
CA THR A 203 -11.09 -15.74 -14.83
C THR A 203 -11.09 -17.14 -14.25
#